data_AF-A0A2G5I0W3-F1
#
_entry.id   AF-A0A2G5I0W3-F1
#
_cell.length_a   1.000
_cell.length_b   1.000
_cell.length_c   1.000
_cell.angle_alpha   90.00
_cell.angle_beta   90.00
_cell.angle_gamma   90.00
#
_symmetry.space_group_name_H-M   'P 1'
#
loop_
_entity.id
_entity.type
_entity.pdbx_description
1 polymer ?
#
loop_
_entity_poly.entity_id
_entity_poly.type
_entity_poly.pdbx_seq_one_letter_code
_entity_poly.pdbx_strand_id
1 'polypeptide(L)'
;MHQEIAATYNQLFQDDGPIPISDRVSSSGPLNATPPILVIGSLNRRKSLKYSGKSFSGSVASIYHFCYGALVNDYMHRFGPARMLLWTPEQDRIHFLPERTMYRNNSEATVSMGMHVQTAVAVEQLIARRKLNEWSSRSRWSGFHLASEDVVRARAVQYGMKVPEGRQLFRLGSDGKCSPKKQAATDSPYQIRYKTKEQVGEALEQLLRRWNERTTGRRFPIKTDLPHGKVPVEKLYQYLTFPELADALCEDPSKSFKAAARTKTRSDSGIQHGSLPKLEMESSAWKAKPGNLTMLTGTDVRIAFFADAALCGISLELHCKILEEHGVDVTELKESLIKFADTIVEQVERKRQVYYADFHRLVDDWTSFFAPSQLLMADRRHYEPLQADPADFNANQNLCLLDCIPTNCDLEVPGLADRRQAALACRDIINFLYQYRGQSVTSALEKLAPNASTDLVNLVPAITDPRKGGRLDPKHLKVRQLTCEMLEGLTKAWFEWPFKPDGWELSISISDGDYSRTGNTGPLTPEAVTASDDSDILD
;
A
#
# COMPACT_ATOMS: atom_id res chain seq x y z
N MET A 1 23.48 -19.14 6.48
CA MET A 1 22.02 -19.29 6.27
C MET A 1 21.62 -19.45 4.81
N HIS A 2 21.94 -18.52 3.89
CA HIS A 2 21.63 -18.70 2.45
C HIS A 2 22.29 -19.95 1.84
N GLN A 3 23.55 -20.26 2.21
CA GLN A 3 24.27 -21.43 1.70
C GLN A 3 23.70 -22.77 2.22
N GLU A 4 23.36 -22.87 3.51
CA GLU A 4 22.77 -24.10 4.09
C GLU A 4 21.36 -24.38 3.55
N ILE A 5 20.53 -23.34 3.37
CA ILE A 5 19.19 -23.49 2.78
C ILE A 5 19.27 -23.88 1.30
N ALA A 6 20.20 -23.29 0.55
CA ALA A 6 20.44 -23.65 -0.85
C ALA A 6 20.91 -25.11 -0.99
N ALA A 7 21.72 -25.61 -0.06
CA ALA A 7 22.13 -27.02 -0.03
C ALA A 7 20.91 -27.96 0.15
N THR A 8 19.95 -27.62 1.00
CA THR A 8 18.73 -28.44 1.20
C THR A 8 17.80 -28.41 -0.02
N TYR A 9 17.64 -27.25 -0.68
CA TYR A 9 16.83 -27.18 -1.90
C TYR A 9 17.47 -27.92 -3.06
N ASN A 10 18.80 -27.82 -3.22
CA ASN A 10 19.49 -28.56 -4.28
C ASN A 10 19.30 -30.07 -4.12
N GLN A 11 19.32 -30.59 -2.89
CA GLN A 11 19.02 -32.01 -2.60
C GLN A 11 17.59 -32.42 -3.01
N LEU A 12 16.60 -31.52 -2.90
CA LEU A 12 15.23 -31.82 -3.34
C LEU A 12 15.11 -31.98 -4.87
N PHE A 13 16.02 -31.37 -5.62
CA PHE A 13 16.02 -31.30 -7.08
C PHE A 13 17.28 -31.92 -7.72
N GLN A 14 17.96 -32.81 -6.99
CA GLN A 14 19.04 -33.67 -7.50
C GLN A 14 18.47 -34.88 -8.27
N ASP A 15 19.31 -35.61 -9.00
CA ASP A 15 18.92 -36.76 -9.85
C ASP A 15 18.22 -37.88 -9.05
N ASP A 16 18.49 -37.98 -7.75
CA ASP A 16 17.90 -38.90 -6.78
C ASP A 16 16.90 -38.22 -5.83
N GLY A 17 16.57 -36.96 -6.07
CA GLY A 17 15.64 -36.18 -5.26
C GLY A 17 14.18 -36.60 -5.43
N PRO A 18 13.30 -36.28 -4.46
CA PRO A 18 11.89 -36.63 -4.51
C PRO A 18 11.09 -35.91 -5.61
N ILE A 19 11.67 -34.90 -6.28
CA ILE A 19 11.00 -34.13 -7.34
C ILE A 19 11.65 -34.46 -8.68
N PRO A 20 10.88 -34.96 -9.67
CA PRO A 20 11.42 -35.34 -10.97
C PRO A 20 12.05 -34.15 -11.70
N ILE A 21 13.18 -34.41 -12.34
CA ILE A 21 13.90 -33.40 -13.13
C ILE A 21 13.13 -33.14 -14.42
N SER A 22 12.78 -31.87 -14.61
CA SER A 22 12.37 -31.32 -15.90
C SER A 22 13.52 -30.52 -16.49
N ASP A 23 13.49 -30.24 -17.79
CA ASP A 23 14.41 -29.26 -18.37
C ASP A 23 14.22 -27.91 -17.66
N ARG A 24 15.34 -27.27 -17.31
CA ARG A 24 15.31 -25.91 -16.76
C ARG A 24 14.68 -24.99 -17.80
N VAL A 25 13.75 -24.15 -17.35
CA VAL A 25 13.24 -23.08 -18.21
C VAL A 25 14.39 -22.13 -18.52
N SER A 26 14.44 -21.63 -19.76
CA SER A 26 15.46 -20.67 -20.21
C SER A 26 15.69 -19.57 -19.16
N SER A 27 16.96 -19.22 -18.94
CA SER A 27 17.34 -18.12 -18.06
C SER A 27 16.90 -16.75 -18.62
N SER A 28 16.57 -16.68 -19.91
CA SER A 28 16.11 -15.47 -20.60
C SER A 28 14.70 -15.62 -21.18
N GLY A 29 13.99 -14.50 -21.23
CA GLY A 29 12.64 -14.38 -21.83
C GLY A 29 11.47 -14.59 -20.84
N PRO A 30 10.24 -14.20 -21.26
CA PRO A 30 9.06 -14.22 -20.38
C PRO A 30 8.66 -15.65 -20.01
N LEU A 31 8.39 -15.85 -18.72
CA LEU A 31 7.92 -17.14 -18.20
C LEU A 31 6.45 -17.36 -18.56
N ASN A 32 6.09 -18.59 -18.93
CA ASN A 32 4.68 -18.97 -19.05
C ASN A 32 4.04 -18.98 -17.65
N ALA A 33 2.98 -18.18 -17.48
CA ALA A 33 2.30 -17.95 -16.21
C ALA A 33 1.55 -19.16 -15.64
N THR A 34 1.31 -20.22 -16.41
CA THR A 34 0.58 -21.40 -15.93
C THR A 34 1.51 -22.27 -15.10
N PRO A 35 1.39 -22.26 -13.76
CA PRO A 35 2.33 -22.94 -12.90
C PRO A 35 2.07 -24.45 -12.97
N PRO A 36 3.04 -25.29 -13.38
CA PRO A 36 2.84 -26.74 -13.47
C PRO A 36 2.79 -27.42 -12.10
N ILE A 37 3.25 -26.73 -11.05
CA ILE A 37 3.40 -27.26 -9.70
C ILE A 37 2.62 -26.41 -8.70
N LEU A 38 1.90 -27.10 -7.81
CA LEU A 38 1.29 -26.53 -6.63
C LEU A 38 2.06 -27.00 -5.38
N VAL A 39 2.64 -26.06 -4.65
CA VAL A 39 3.32 -26.31 -3.38
C VAL A 39 2.37 -25.95 -2.24
N ILE A 40 2.16 -26.85 -1.29
CA ILE A 40 1.31 -26.59 -0.12
C ILE A 40 2.16 -26.74 1.13
N GLY A 41 2.03 -25.81 2.08
CA GLY A 41 2.84 -25.84 3.29
C GLY A 41 2.31 -24.98 4.42
N SER A 42 2.99 -25.06 5.57
CA SER A 42 2.75 -24.20 6.72
C SER A 42 4.03 -23.46 7.08
N LEU A 43 3.94 -22.14 7.11
CA LEU A 43 5.00 -21.24 7.55
C LEU A 43 4.82 -20.82 9.01
N ASN A 44 3.82 -21.38 9.70
CA ASN A 44 3.60 -21.14 11.11
C ASN A 44 4.73 -21.78 11.94
N ARG A 45 5.60 -20.95 12.52
CA ARG A 45 6.72 -21.40 13.35
C ARG A 45 6.47 -21.03 14.81
N ARG A 46 6.68 -21.99 15.71
CA ARG A 46 6.56 -21.78 17.17
C ARG A 46 7.57 -20.78 17.74
N LYS A 47 8.70 -20.55 17.07
CA LYS A 47 9.75 -19.62 17.51
C LYS A 47 9.95 -18.53 16.46
N SER A 48 9.91 -17.27 16.89
CA SER A 48 10.36 -16.16 16.07
C SER A 48 11.85 -16.29 15.78
N LEU A 49 12.29 -15.94 14.57
CA LEU A 49 13.71 -15.88 14.26
C LEU A 49 14.31 -14.68 14.99
N LYS A 50 15.50 -14.85 15.58
CA LYS A 50 16.26 -13.73 16.13
C LYS A 50 17.38 -13.40 15.15
N TYR A 51 17.43 -12.15 14.71
CA TYR A 51 18.51 -11.65 13.87
C TYR A 51 18.97 -10.29 14.41
N SER A 52 20.27 -10.14 14.69
CA SER A 52 20.83 -8.91 15.27
C SER A 52 20.06 -8.39 16.50
N GLY A 53 19.64 -9.29 17.39
CA GLY A 53 18.86 -8.96 18.59
C GLY A 53 17.38 -8.62 18.37
N LYS A 54 16.91 -8.50 17.12
CA LYS A 54 15.50 -8.25 16.79
C LYS A 54 14.79 -9.56 16.44
N SER A 55 13.52 -9.67 16.86
CA SER A 55 12.65 -10.79 16.52
C SER A 55 11.99 -10.52 15.15
N PHE A 56 12.07 -11.49 14.24
CA PHE A 56 11.46 -11.43 12.91
C PHE A 56 10.52 -12.62 12.68
N SER A 57 9.42 -12.39 11.97
CA SER A 57 8.51 -13.48 11.62
C SER A 57 9.13 -14.36 10.54
N GLY A 58 9.22 -15.66 10.82
CA GLY A 58 9.73 -16.64 9.86
C GLY A 58 8.86 -16.77 8.61
N SER A 59 7.56 -16.47 8.71
CA SER A 59 6.64 -16.50 7.56
C SER A 59 6.99 -15.39 6.56
N VAL A 60 7.26 -14.18 7.06
CA VAL A 60 7.70 -13.02 6.27
C VAL A 60 9.00 -13.32 5.56
N ALA A 61 10.01 -13.84 6.27
CA ALA A 61 11.29 -14.20 5.64
C ALA A 61 11.10 -15.23 4.52
N SER A 62 10.26 -16.24 4.75
CA SER A 62 10.06 -17.33 3.79
C SER A 62 9.33 -16.83 2.54
N ILE A 63 8.29 -15.99 2.68
CA ILE A 63 7.57 -15.42 1.54
C ILE A 63 8.47 -14.51 0.71
N TYR A 64 9.31 -13.71 1.36
CA TYR A 64 10.32 -12.92 0.64
C TYR A 64 11.30 -13.80 -0.15
N HIS A 65 11.75 -14.90 0.44
CA HIS A 65 12.66 -15.84 -0.21
C HIS A 65 11.99 -16.51 -1.42
N PHE A 66 10.73 -16.93 -1.29
CA PHE A 66 9.94 -17.46 -2.40
C PHE A 66 9.74 -16.42 -3.50
N CYS A 67 9.36 -15.19 -3.13
CA CYS A 67 9.21 -14.08 -4.08
C CYS A 67 10.50 -13.84 -4.88
N TYR A 68 11.64 -13.80 -4.21
CA TYR A 68 12.92 -13.62 -4.88
C TYR A 68 13.22 -14.81 -5.80
N GLY A 69 12.96 -16.04 -5.35
CA GLY A 69 13.07 -17.24 -6.17
C GLY A 69 12.22 -17.17 -7.45
N ALA A 70 10.99 -16.64 -7.37
CA ALA A 70 10.15 -16.42 -8.54
C ALA A 70 10.74 -15.37 -9.49
N LEU A 71 11.22 -14.24 -8.96
CA LEU A 71 11.83 -13.18 -9.77
C LEU A 71 13.08 -13.63 -10.52
N VAL A 72 13.88 -14.53 -9.94
CA VAL A 72 15.12 -15.03 -10.55
C VAL A 72 14.98 -16.39 -11.24
N ASN A 73 13.79 -17.00 -11.21
CA ASN A 73 13.54 -18.34 -11.69
C ASN A 73 14.47 -19.40 -11.04
N ASP A 74 14.62 -19.34 -9.72
CA ASP A 74 15.51 -20.18 -8.92
C ASP A 74 14.75 -20.97 -7.85
N TYR A 75 15.44 -21.88 -7.14
CA TYR A 75 14.87 -22.80 -6.15
C TYR A 75 13.74 -23.65 -6.76
N MET A 76 12.53 -23.59 -6.19
CA MET A 76 11.36 -24.30 -6.69
C MET A 76 10.81 -23.73 -8.00
N HIS A 77 11.26 -22.54 -8.42
CA HIS A 77 10.85 -21.92 -9.67
C HIS A 77 11.73 -22.32 -10.86
N ARG A 78 12.86 -23.03 -10.63
CA ARG A 78 13.84 -23.37 -11.69
C ARG A 78 13.29 -24.15 -12.89
N PHE A 79 12.18 -24.85 -12.72
CA PHE A 79 11.49 -25.63 -13.75
C PHE A 79 10.20 -24.94 -14.25
N GLY A 80 10.04 -23.66 -13.92
CA GLY A 80 8.87 -22.86 -14.20
C GLY A 80 8.23 -22.32 -12.92
N PRO A 81 7.36 -21.31 -13.02
CA PRO A 81 6.76 -20.70 -11.84
C PRO A 81 5.94 -21.71 -11.02
N ALA A 82 6.15 -21.77 -9.70
CA ALA A 82 5.38 -22.60 -8.79
C ALA A 82 4.31 -21.77 -8.05
N ARG A 83 3.05 -22.20 -8.10
CA ARG A 83 1.99 -21.64 -7.25
C ARG A 83 2.09 -22.24 -5.86
N MET A 84 1.85 -21.43 -4.83
CA MET A 84 1.96 -21.88 -3.44
C MET A 84 0.69 -21.60 -2.64
N LEU A 85 0.27 -22.56 -1.82
CA LEU A 85 -0.75 -22.41 -0.78
C LEU A 85 -0.11 -22.56 0.59
N LEU A 86 0.04 -21.45 1.32
CA LEU A 86 0.86 -21.38 2.52
C LEU A 86 0.05 -20.92 3.73
N TRP A 87 -0.05 -21.76 4.75
CA TRP A 87 -0.60 -21.36 6.04
C TRP A 87 0.38 -20.41 6.75
N THR A 88 -0.08 -19.20 7.08
CA THR A 88 0.69 -18.19 7.79
C THR A 88 -0.06 -17.68 9.01
N PRO A 89 0.63 -17.20 10.06
CA PRO A 89 -0.02 -16.47 11.15
C PRO A 89 -0.80 -15.26 10.61
N GLU A 90 -2.06 -15.10 11.02
CA GLU A 90 -2.93 -14.01 10.54
C GLU A 90 -2.34 -12.62 10.82
N GLN A 91 -1.58 -12.48 11.91
CA GLN A 91 -0.88 -11.23 12.26
C GLN A 91 0.17 -10.81 11.22
N ASP A 92 0.73 -11.75 10.47
CA ASP A 92 1.77 -11.46 9.47
C ASP A 92 1.14 -11.01 8.14
N ARG A 93 -0.16 -11.25 7.94
CA ARG A 93 -0.91 -10.91 6.70
C ARG A 93 -0.74 -9.44 6.31
N ILE A 94 -0.71 -8.53 7.28
CA ILE A 94 -0.59 -7.09 7.03
C ILE A 94 0.70 -6.69 6.31
N HIS A 95 1.76 -7.50 6.39
CA HIS A 95 3.01 -7.23 5.70
C HIS A 95 2.91 -7.44 4.20
N PHE A 96 2.06 -8.36 3.75
CA PHE A 96 1.89 -8.69 2.32
C PHE A 96 0.59 -8.14 1.74
N LEU A 97 -0.47 -8.07 2.55
CA LEU A 97 -1.81 -7.65 2.15
C LEU A 97 -2.30 -6.48 3.01
N PRO A 98 -1.63 -5.32 2.97
CA PRO A 98 -2.12 -4.13 3.62
C PRO A 98 -3.46 -3.73 3.00
N GLU A 99 -4.44 -3.47 3.86
CA GLU A 99 -5.79 -3.07 3.42
C GLU A 99 -5.88 -1.56 3.11
N ARG A 100 -4.80 -0.81 3.33
CA ARG A 100 -4.74 0.65 3.17
C ARG A 100 -3.43 1.07 2.53
N THR A 101 -3.51 2.07 1.68
CA THR A 101 -2.36 2.61 0.94
C THR A 101 -1.29 3.15 1.89
N MET A 102 -1.73 3.78 2.99
CA MET A 102 -0.83 4.32 4.01
C MET A 102 0.02 3.24 4.71
N TYR A 103 -0.37 1.96 4.67
CA TYR A 103 0.36 0.85 5.29
C TYR A 103 1.18 0.03 4.31
N ARG A 104 1.09 0.38 3.02
CA ARG A 104 1.99 -0.16 2.02
C ARG A 104 3.44 0.11 2.42
N ASN A 105 4.24 -0.94 2.35
CA ASN A 105 5.61 -1.00 2.84
C ASN A 105 6.49 -1.71 1.79
N ASN A 106 7.80 -1.75 2.03
CA ASN A 106 8.76 -2.38 1.13
C ASN A 106 8.46 -3.87 0.89
N SER A 107 7.86 -4.56 1.87
CA SER A 107 7.55 -5.99 1.81
C SER A 107 6.44 -6.28 0.83
N GLU A 108 5.33 -5.56 0.95
CA GLU A 108 4.25 -5.67 -0.03
C GLU A 108 4.76 -5.29 -1.42
N ALA A 109 5.51 -4.19 -1.54
CA ALA A 109 6.00 -3.72 -2.83
C ALA A 109 6.92 -4.76 -3.49
N THR A 110 7.87 -5.31 -2.75
CA THR A 110 8.78 -6.36 -3.23
C THR A 110 8.00 -7.61 -3.61
N VAL A 111 7.09 -8.08 -2.75
CA VAL A 111 6.29 -9.29 -3.02
C VAL A 111 5.44 -9.09 -4.27
N SER A 112 4.82 -7.93 -4.44
CA SER A 112 3.99 -7.61 -5.61
C SER A 112 4.74 -7.65 -6.95
N MET A 113 6.08 -7.50 -6.93
CA MET A 113 6.91 -7.63 -8.12
C MET A 113 6.97 -9.08 -8.59
N GLY A 114 7.20 -10.03 -7.70
CA GLY A 114 7.39 -11.44 -8.05
C GLY A 114 6.15 -12.32 -7.95
N MET A 115 5.15 -11.91 -7.15
CA MET A 115 3.99 -12.74 -6.82
C MET A 115 2.73 -11.89 -6.63
N HIS A 116 1.62 -12.40 -7.15
CA HIS A 116 0.28 -12.02 -6.73
C HIS A 116 -0.12 -12.88 -5.52
N VAL A 117 -0.25 -12.23 -4.36
CA VAL A 117 -0.69 -12.89 -3.12
C VAL A 117 -2.14 -12.54 -2.85
N GLN A 118 -2.95 -13.52 -2.47
CA GLN A 118 -4.32 -13.33 -2.01
C GLN A 118 -4.64 -14.29 -0.85
N THR A 119 -5.70 -14.01 -0.09
CA THR A 119 -6.11 -14.88 1.02
C THR A 119 -7.16 -15.88 0.55
N ALA A 120 -6.91 -17.16 0.74
CA ALA A 120 -7.84 -18.24 0.42
C ALA A 120 -8.68 -18.69 1.61
N VAL A 121 -8.11 -18.64 2.80
CA VAL A 121 -8.83 -18.91 4.05
C VAL A 121 -8.39 -17.87 5.06
N ALA A 122 -9.35 -17.25 5.74
CA ALA A 122 -9.10 -16.27 6.79
C ALA A 122 -9.85 -16.67 8.06
N VAL A 123 -9.22 -16.40 9.19
CA VAL A 123 -9.85 -16.49 10.51
C VAL A 123 -10.33 -15.10 10.90
N GLU A 124 -11.48 -15.01 11.58
CA GLU A 124 -11.96 -13.73 12.10
C GLU A 124 -10.85 -13.11 12.93
N GLN A 125 -10.48 -11.88 12.58
CA GLN A 125 -9.40 -11.18 13.24
C GLN A 125 -9.74 -11.02 14.72
N LEU A 126 -9.20 -11.90 15.57
CA LEU A 126 -9.11 -11.68 17.01
C LEU A 126 -8.08 -10.57 17.25
N ILE A 127 -8.39 -9.37 16.78
CA ILE A 127 -7.68 -8.15 17.15
C ILE A 127 -8.15 -7.78 18.58
N ALA A 128 -7.76 -8.61 19.54
CA ALA A 128 -7.33 -8.06 20.81
C ALA A 128 -5.92 -7.51 20.56
N ARG A 129 -5.83 -6.23 20.14
CA ARG A 129 -4.57 -5.47 20.03
C ARG A 129 -3.83 -5.51 21.36
N ARG A 130 -3.08 -6.58 21.64
CA ARG A 130 -2.28 -6.70 22.84
C ARG A 130 -1.09 -5.76 22.68
N LYS A 131 -1.26 -4.56 23.24
CA LYS A 131 -0.20 -3.68 23.75
C LYS A 131 1.01 -3.51 22.82
N LEU A 132 0.89 -2.61 21.84
CA LEU A 132 2.01 -1.77 21.40
C LEU A 132 1.43 -0.53 20.67
N ASN A 133 1.20 0.58 21.39
CA ASN A 133 1.00 1.94 20.83
C ASN A 133 -0.04 2.18 19.71
N GLU A 134 -1.00 1.29 19.47
CA GLU A 134 -2.01 1.44 18.40
C GLU A 134 -3.15 2.41 18.75
N TRP A 135 -2.81 3.65 19.07
CA TRP A 135 -3.76 4.77 19.09
C TRP A 135 -4.25 5.21 17.69
N SER A 136 -3.79 4.59 16.59
CA SER A 136 -3.85 5.20 15.24
C SER A 136 -4.38 4.36 14.07
N SER A 137 -4.63 3.05 14.17
CA SER A 137 -5.15 2.29 13.02
C SER A 137 -6.66 2.50 12.85
N ARG A 138 -7.00 3.56 12.13
CA ARG A 138 -8.29 3.78 11.45
C ARG A 138 -8.70 2.57 10.59
N SER A 139 -9.97 2.24 10.40
CA SER A 139 -10.34 1.20 9.41
C SER A 139 -10.28 1.80 7.99
N ARG A 140 -10.15 0.95 6.96
CA ARG A 140 -10.47 1.41 5.60
C ARG A 140 -11.99 1.68 5.56
N TRP A 141 -12.42 2.64 4.76
CA TRP A 141 -13.86 2.90 4.60
C TRP A 141 -14.60 1.67 4.09
N SER A 142 -15.71 1.32 4.73
CA SER A 142 -16.45 0.09 4.40
C SER A 142 -17.05 0.06 3.00
N GLY A 143 -17.31 1.21 2.38
CA GLY A 143 -17.78 1.26 1.00
C GLY A 143 -16.76 0.71 -0.01
N PHE A 144 -15.46 0.77 0.28
CA PHE A 144 -14.46 0.08 -0.54
C PHE A 144 -14.52 -1.44 -0.38
N HIS A 145 -14.79 -1.95 0.82
CA HIS A 145 -14.95 -3.38 1.03
C HIS A 145 -16.16 -3.91 0.27
N LEU A 146 -17.30 -3.20 0.30
CA LEU A 146 -18.50 -3.55 -0.46
C LEU A 146 -18.26 -3.53 -1.98
N ALA A 147 -17.67 -2.44 -2.50
CA ALA A 147 -17.34 -2.34 -3.92
C ALA A 147 -16.35 -3.43 -4.36
N SER A 148 -15.35 -3.73 -3.52
CA SER A 148 -14.40 -4.81 -3.75
C SER A 148 -15.10 -6.16 -3.78
N GLU A 149 -16.00 -6.44 -2.83
CA GLU A 149 -16.75 -7.69 -2.75
C GLU A 149 -17.60 -7.92 -4.01
N ASP A 150 -18.28 -6.89 -4.50
CA ASP A 150 -19.10 -7.00 -5.72
C ASP A 150 -18.24 -7.32 -6.96
N VAL A 151 -17.08 -6.67 -7.10
CA VAL A 151 -16.13 -6.97 -8.20
C VAL A 151 -15.58 -8.39 -8.09
N VAL A 152 -15.19 -8.81 -6.89
CA VAL A 152 -14.63 -10.16 -6.64
C VAL A 152 -15.68 -11.23 -6.87
N ARG A 153 -16.93 -10.99 -6.45
CA ARG A 153 -18.06 -11.89 -6.71
C ARG A 153 -18.32 -12.04 -8.21
N ALA A 154 -18.26 -10.95 -8.98
CA ALA A 154 -18.40 -11.00 -10.44
C ALA A 154 -17.27 -11.82 -11.09
N ARG A 155 -16.00 -11.62 -10.67
CA ARG A 155 -14.85 -12.43 -11.13
C ARG A 155 -15.05 -13.92 -10.80
N ALA A 156 -15.44 -14.24 -9.57
CA ALA A 156 -15.66 -15.62 -9.13
C ALA A 156 -16.73 -16.33 -9.99
N VAL A 157 -17.83 -15.64 -10.31
CA VAL A 157 -18.88 -16.15 -11.21
C VAL A 157 -18.34 -16.38 -12.63
N GLN A 158 -17.56 -15.43 -13.16
CA GLN A 158 -16.93 -15.55 -14.48
C GLN A 158 -16.01 -16.77 -14.57
N TYR A 159 -15.28 -17.08 -13.50
CA TYR A 159 -14.42 -18.27 -13.42
C TYR A 159 -15.17 -19.56 -13.03
N GLY A 160 -16.50 -19.52 -12.86
CA GLY A 160 -17.30 -20.67 -12.46
C GLY A 160 -17.01 -21.18 -11.04
N MET A 161 -16.45 -20.33 -10.18
CA MET A 161 -16.13 -20.69 -8.80
C MET A 161 -17.41 -20.81 -7.96
N LYS A 162 -17.47 -21.85 -7.14
CA LYS A 162 -18.58 -22.09 -6.21
C LYS A 162 -18.02 -22.22 -4.80
N VAL A 163 -18.74 -21.67 -3.82
CA VAL A 163 -18.43 -21.90 -2.42
C VAL A 163 -18.73 -23.37 -2.11
N PRO A 164 -17.77 -24.13 -1.53
CA PRO A 164 -18.00 -25.52 -1.17
C PRO A 164 -19.15 -25.68 -0.17
N GLU A 165 -19.85 -26.81 -0.24
CA GLU A 165 -20.96 -27.11 0.67
C GLU A 165 -20.49 -27.08 2.14
N GLY A 166 -21.29 -26.48 3.02
CA GLY A 166 -20.97 -26.33 4.44
C GLY A 166 -19.89 -25.29 4.77
N ARG A 167 -19.31 -24.60 3.79
CA ARG A 167 -18.34 -23.51 4.02
C ARG A 167 -19.00 -22.14 3.92
N GLN A 168 -18.46 -21.18 4.68
CA GLN A 168 -18.89 -19.79 4.66
C GLN A 168 -17.78 -18.91 4.07
N LEU A 169 -18.17 -17.82 3.41
CA LEU A 169 -17.24 -16.77 2.98
C LEU A 169 -16.90 -15.86 4.17
N PHE A 170 -15.63 -15.51 4.27
CA PHE A 170 -15.14 -14.49 5.17
C PHE A 170 -15.61 -13.12 4.69
N ARG A 171 -16.12 -12.29 5.61
CA ARG A 171 -16.56 -10.91 5.29
C ARG A 171 -15.59 -9.90 5.90
N LEU A 172 -14.83 -9.21 5.05
CA LEU A 172 -13.98 -8.09 5.47
C LEU A 172 -14.85 -6.96 6.07
N GLY A 173 -14.48 -6.46 7.25
CA GLY A 173 -15.14 -5.29 7.85
C GLY A 173 -16.45 -5.58 8.60
N SER A 174 -16.71 -6.84 8.97
CA SER A 174 -17.81 -7.26 9.85
C SER A 174 -17.57 -6.89 11.32
N ASP A 175 -17.13 -5.66 11.61
CA ASP A 175 -17.42 -5.10 12.93
C ASP A 175 -18.94 -4.97 12.96
N GLY A 176 -19.65 -5.81 13.72
CA GLY A 176 -21.13 -5.94 13.76
C GLY A 176 -21.95 -4.67 14.09
N LYS A 177 -21.33 -3.49 13.97
CA LYS A 177 -21.94 -2.16 13.99
C LYS A 177 -22.38 -1.79 12.57
N CYS A 178 -23.49 -2.36 12.13
CA CYS A 178 -24.22 -1.89 10.95
C CYS A 178 -24.63 -0.42 11.15
N SER A 179 -24.01 0.50 10.40
CA SER A 179 -24.66 1.76 10.06
C SER A 179 -25.74 1.45 8.99
N PRO A 180 -26.93 2.07 9.06
CA PRO A 180 -28.08 1.63 8.27
C PRO A 180 -28.02 1.93 6.76
N LYS A 181 -26.91 2.49 6.24
CA LYS A 181 -26.72 2.74 4.78
C LYS A 181 -25.23 2.71 4.39
N LYS A 182 -24.55 1.57 4.51
CA LYS A 182 -23.25 1.42 3.85
C LYS A 182 -23.48 1.29 2.34
N GLN A 183 -23.01 2.26 1.57
CA GLN A 183 -23.05 2.21 0.10
C GLN A 183 -21.68 1.80 -0.42
N ALA A 184 -21.66 1.02 -1.51
CA ALA A 184 -20.44 0.69 -2.22
C ALA A 184 -19.85 1.95 -2.86
N ALA A 185 -18.52 2.04 -2.93
CA ALA A 185 -17.83 3.09 -3.67
C ALA A 185 -18.20 2.99 -5.17
N THR A 186 -18.80 4.05 -5.74
CA THR A 186 -19.25 4.03 -7.14
C THR A 186 -18.48 4.97 -8.03
N ASP A 187 -18.18 6.18 -7.55
CA ASP A 187 -17.58 7.21 -8.38
C ASP A 187 -16.05 7.11 -8.46
N SER A 188 -15.57 6.73 -9.64
CA SER A 188 -14.13 6.63 -9.93
C SER A 188 -13.59 7.97 -10.47
N PRO A 189 -12.44 8.47 -9.95
CA PRO A 189 -11.74 9.61 -10.54
C PRO A 189 -11.16 9.27 -11.92
N TYR A 190 -11.01 7.98 -12.25
CA TYR A 190 -10.48 7.50 -13.53
C TYR A 190 -11.57 7.27 -14.60
N GLN A 191 -12.83 7.63 -14.31
CA GLN A 191 -13.89 7.56 -15.30
C GLN A 191 -13.70 8.64 -16.37
N ILE A 192 -13.79 8.26 -17.64
CA ILE A 192 -13.75 9.19 -18.77
C ILE A 192 -15.09 9.95 -18.84
N ARG A 193 -15.06 11.24 -18.51
CA ARG A 193 -16.19 12.19 -18.44
C ARG A 193 -16.14 13.23 -19.55
N TYR A 194 -14.95 13.67 -19.96
CA TYR A 194 -14.75 14.75 -20.93
C TYR A 194 -14.12 14.22 -22.21
N LYS A 195 -14.53 14.75 -23.37
CA LYS A 195 -14.04 14.31 -24.68
C LYS A 195 -13.31 15.40 -25.46
N THR A 196 -13.49 16.67 -25.10
CA THR A 196 -12.91 17.79 -25.84
C THR A 196 -12.11 18.72 -24.92
N LYS A 197 -11.21 19.52 -25.51
CA LYS A 197 -10.38 20.49 -24.79
C LYS A 197 -11.23 21.53 -24.05
N GLU A 198 -12.31 21.98 -24.69
CA GLU A 198 -13.21 23.00 -24.15
C GLU A 198 -13.94 22.49 -22.90
N GLN A 199 -14.39 21.23 -22.92
CA GLN A 199 -15.04 20.61 -21.77
C GLN A 199 -14.09 20.48 -20.58
N VAL A 200 -12.83 20.10 -20.83
CA VAL A 200 -11.80 20.01 -19.78
C VAL A 200 -11.47 21.41 -19.24
N GLY A 201 -11.36 22.41 -20.12
CA GLY A 201 -11.16 23.81 -19.74
C GLY A 201 -12.29 24.35 -18.86
N GLU A 202 -13.54 24.15 -19.27
CA GLU A 202 -14.71 24.57 -18.49
C GLU A 202 -14.75 23.86 -17.12
N ALA A 203 -14.50 22.55 -17.10
CA ALA A 203 -14.46 21.79 -15.86
C ALA A 203 -13.34 22.27 -14.91
N LEU A 204 -12.18 22.64 -15.44
CA LEU A 204 -11.08 23.22 -14.68
C LEU A 204 -11.43 24.60 -14.12
N GLU A 205 -12.03 25.48 -14.93
CA GLU A 205 -12.49 26.79 -14.47
C GLU A 205 -13.55 26.68 -13.38
N GLN A 206 -14.52 25.78 -13.55
CA GLN A 206 -15.53 25.51 -12.52
C GLN A 206 -14.89 24.97 -11.24
N LEU A 207 -13.89 24.09 -11.34
CA LEU A 207 -13.16 23.56 -10.19
C LEU A 207 -12.39 24.67 -9.46
N LEU A 208 -11.67 25.52 -10.19
CA LEU A 208 -10.94 26.68 -9.65
C LEU A 208 -11.90 27.68 -8.99
N ARG A 209 -13.04 27.96 -9.60
CA ARG A 209 -14.08 28.83 -9.03
C ARG A 209 -14.59 28.26 -7.70
N ARG A 210 -14.99 26.97 -7.68
CA ARG A 210 -15.44 26.29 -6.46
C ARG A 210 -14.35 26.29 -5.38
N TRP A 211 -13.10 26.05 -5.76
CA TRP A 211 -11.96 26.09 -4.84
C TRP A 211 -11.79 27.47 -4.21
N ASN A 212 -11.79 28.52 -5.02
CA ASN A 212 -11.61 29.90 -4.56
C ASN A 212 -12.77 30.33 -3.65
N GLU A 213 -14.02 30.05 -4.01
CA GLU A 213 -15.19 30.32 -3.17
C GLU A 213 -15.08 29.66 -1.79
N ARG A 214 -14.54 28.44 -1.72
CA ARG A 214 -14.42 27.65 -0.48
C ARG A 214 -13.21 28.03 0.38
N THR A 215 -12.13 28.51 -0.23
CA THR A 215 -10.86 28.76 0.47
C THR A 215 -10.62 30.24 0.81
N THR A 216 -11.10 31.17 -0.02
CA THR A 216 -10.93 32.62 0.19
C THR A 216 -12.07 33.26 0.98
N GLY A 217 -13.28 32.67 0.93
CA GLY A 217 -14.44 33.16 1.67
C GLY A 217 -14.32 32.91 3.18
N ARG A 218 -14.60 33.93 4.01
CA ARG A 218 -14.71 33.77 5.48
C ARG A 218 -15.90 32.91 5.92
N ARG A 219 -16.83 32.58 5.01
CA ARG A 219 -18.03 31.79 5.31
C ARG A 219 -18.09 30.56 4.40
N PHE A 220 -18.20 29.39 5.02
CA PHE A 220 -18.58 28.17 4.32
C PHE A 220 -19.99 28.38 3.70
N PRO A 221 -20.24 27.87 2.47
CA PRO A 221 -21.55 27.98 1.84
C PRO A 221 -22.65 27.27 2.64
N ILE A 222 -22.26 26.35 3.52
CA ILE A 222 -23.18 25.58 4.35
C ILE A 222 -23.43 26.33 5.66
N LYS A 223 -24.55 27.05 5.73
CA LYS A 223 -25.08 27.54 7.00
C LYS A 223 -25.61 26.35 7.80
N THR A 224 -25.18 26.21 9.05
CA THR A 224 -25.71 25.19 9.97
C THR A 224 -26.46 25.86 11.11
N ASP A 225 -27.75 25.57 11.25
CA ASP A 225 -28.56 25.98 12.39
C ASP A 225 -28.33 25.07 13.62
N LEU A 226 -27.43 24.08 13.50
CA LEU A 226 -27.18 23.08 14.52
C LEU A 226 -26.09 23.52 15.52
N PRO A 227 -26.23 23.14 16.80
CA PRO A 227 -25.27 23.49 17.84
C PRO A 227 -23.88 22.92 17.53
N HIS A 228 -22.85 23.74 17.79
CA HIS A 228 -21.42 23.42 17.60
C HIS A 228 -20.94 23.28 16.13
N GLY A 229 -21.72 23.76 15.15
CA GLY A 229 -21.25 23.83 13.76
C GLY A 229 -21.06 22.47 13.09
N LYS A 230 -21.84 21.46 13.50
CA LYS A 230 -21.86 20.15 12.85
C LYS A 230 -22.76 20.19 11.62
N VAL A 231 -22.32 19.53 10.55
CA VAL A 231 -23.02 19.44 9.27
C VAL A 231 -23.52 18.00 9.06
N PRO A 232 -24.81 17.78 8.76
CA PRO A 232 -25.29 16.47 8.34
C PRO A 232 -24.61 16.04 7.04
N VAL A 233 -24.18 14.77 6.96
CA VAL A 233 -23.45 14.22 5.81
C VAL A 233 -24.21 14.44 4.49
N GLU A 234 -25.54 14.28 4.51
CA GLU A 234 -26.39 14.41 3.33
C GLU A 234 -26.40 15.83 2.75
N LYS A 235 -26.18 16.86 3.60
CA LYS A 235 -26.07 18.24 3.12
C LYS A 235 -24.80 18.48 2.31
N LEU A 236 -23.79 17.62 2.42
CA LEU A 236 -22.54 17.77 1.68
C LEU A 236 -22.60 17.17 0.29
N TYR A 237 -23.47 16.19 0.04
CA TYR A 237 -23.51 15.47 -1.23
C TYR A 237 -23.68 16.39 -2.43
N GLN A 238 -24.53 17.41 -2.34
CA GLN A 238 -24.72 18.39 -3.43
C GLN A 238 -23.51 19.29 -3.72
N TYR A 239 -22.52 19.32 -2.83
CA TYR A 239 -21.32 20.15 -2.98
C TYR A 239 -20.08 19.34 -3.35
N LEU A 240 -20.14 18.02 -3.26
CA LEU A 240 -19.02 17.13 -3.58
C LEU A 240 -19.29 16.46 -4.93
N THR A 241 -18.23 16.33 -5.72
CA THR A 241 -18.25 15.49 -6.92
C THR A 241 -18.16 14.02 -6.52
N PHE A 242 -17.49 13.72 -5.41
CA PHE A 242 -17.39 12.39 -4.79
C PHE A 242 -18.10 12.42 -3.42
N PRO A 243 -19.43 12.28 -3.36
CA PRO A 243 -20.21 12.39 -2.12
C PRO A 243 -19.79 11.36 -1.06
N GLU A 244 -19.30 10.19 -1.48
CA GLU A 244 -18.88 9.10 -0.60
C GLU A 244 -17.67 9.47 0.30
N LEU A 245 -16.93 10.53 -0.04
CA LEU A 245 -15.90 11.09 0.84
C LEU A 245 -16.47 11.53 2.18
N ALA A 246 -17.69 12.07 2.18
CA ALA A 246 -18.38 12.48 3.40
C ALA A 246 -18.77 11.26 4.25
N ASP A 247 -19.19 10.18 3.61
CA ASP A 247 -19.49 8.91 4.30
C ASP A 247 -18.24 8.29 4.92
N ALA A 248 -17.11 8.31 4.21
CA ALA A 248 -15.84 7.80 4.73
C ALA A 248 -15.27 8.60 5.90
N LEU A 249 -15.50 9.92 5.91
CA LEU A 249 -15.20 10.74 7.07
C LEU A 249 -16.19 10.54 8.19
N CYS A 250 -17.43 10.12 7.91
CA CYS A 250 -18.40 9.86 8.97
C CYS A 250 -18.14 8.51 9.66
N GLU A 251 -17.75 7.50 8.90
CA GLU A 251 -17.35 6.19 9.41
C GLU A 251 -16.07 6.27 10.26
N ASP A 252 -15.10 7.07 9.83
CA ASP A 252 -13.86 7.32 10.58
C ASP A 252 -13.54 8.82 10.68
N PRO A 253 -14.22 9.54 11.58
CA PRO A 253 -14.08 10.99 11.73
C PRO A 253 -12.70 11.37 12.22
N SER A 254 -12.22 12.55 11.81
CA SER A 254 -10.91 13.03 12.23
C SER A 254 -10.77 12.98 13.75
N LYS A 255 -9.77 12.24 14.25
CA LYS A 255 -9.53 12.02 15.71
C LYS A 255 -9.17 13.31 16.47
N SER A 256 -9.24 14.47 15.84
CA SER A 256 -8.81 15.77 16.34
C SER A 256 -9.61 16.31 17.54
N PHE A 257 -10.75 15.72 17.93
CA PHE A 257 -11.53 16.28 19.04
C PHE A 257 -11.43 15.50 20.35
N LYS A 258 -11.30 14.16 20.34
CA LYS A 258 -11.43 13.37 21.59
C LYS A 258 -10.12 13.14 22.35
N ALA A 259 -8.97 13.07 21.67
CA ALA A 259 -7.67 12.89 22.35
C ALA A 259 -7.14 14.21 22.93
N ALA A 260 -7.23 15.32 22.19
CA ALA A 260 -6.74 16.62 22.66
C ALA A 260 -7.59 17.23 23.78
N ALA A 261 -8.92 17.08 23.71
CA ALA A 261 -9.81 17.63 24.74
C ALA A 261 -9.65 16.92 26.09
N ARG A 262 -9.42 15.60 26.10
CA ARG A 262 -9.24 14.81 27.33
C ARG A 262 -7.83 14.92 27.93
N THR A 263 -6.81 15.14 27.11
CA THR A 263 -5.43 15.26 27.60
C THR A 263 -5.18 16.63 28.22
N LYS A 264 -5.81 17.70 27.70
CA LYS A 264 -5.63 19.06 28.21
C LYS A 264 -6.40 19.37 29.52
N THR A 265 -7.53 18.70 29.78
CA THR A 265 -8.23 18.85 31.08
C THR A 265 -7.66 17.97 32.19
N ARG A 266 -6.89 16.93 31.87
CA ARG A 266 -6.24 16.05 32.87
C ARG A 266 -4.80 16.44 33.20
N SER A 267 -4.07 17.11 32.28
CA SER A 267 -2.70 17.55 32.56
C SER A 267 -2.63 18.73 33.54
N ASP A 268 -3.63 19.61 33.54
CA ASP A 268 -3.58 20.84 34.35
C ASP A 268 -4.02 20.60 35.81
N SER A 269 -4.61 19.45 36.14
CA SER A 269 -5.02 19.07 37.50
C SER A 269 -4.17 17.95 38.13
N GLY A 270 -3.21 17.37 37.39
CA GLY A 270 -2.50 16.14 37.79
C GLY A 270 -1.03 16.28 38.17
N ILE A 271 -0.44 17.47 38.06
CA ILE A 271 1.02 17.67 38.26
C ILE A 271 1.45 17.71 39.74
N GLN A 272 0.53 17.62 40.72
CA GLN A 272 0.89 17.75 42.14
C GLN A 272 1.27 16.46 42.90
N HIS A 273 1.07 15.25 42.37
CA HIS A 273 1.46 14.04 43.11
C HIS A 273 2.07 12.96 42.20
N GLY A 274 3.39 12.78 42.33
CA GLY A 274 4.26 11.88 41.57
C GLY A 274 3.87 10.39 41.59
N SER A 275 2.77 10.07 40.91
CA SER A 275 2.31 8.72 40.63
C SER A 275 2.09 8.60 39.13
N LEU A 276 2.76 7.61 38.51
CA LEU A 276 2.53 7.27 37.11
C LEU A 276 1.07 6.85 36.95
N PRO A 277 0.27 7.51 36.10
CA PRO A 277 -1.15 7.19 36.00
C PRO A 277 -1.31 5.82 35.36
N LYS A 278 -1.98 4.91 36.08
CA LYS A 278 -2.61 3.72 35.48
C LYS A 278 -3.56 4.23 34.40
N LEU A 279 -3.15 4.09 33.15
CA LEU A 279 -3.92 4.47 31.97
C LEU A 279 -4.96 3.38 31.69
N GLU A 280 -5.93 3.21 32.60
CA GLU A 280 -7.15 2.49 32.27
C GLU A 280 -7.99 3.41 31.39
N MET A 281 -7.99 3.12 30.09
CA MET A 281 -8.78 3.84 29.10
C MET A 281 -10.25 3.46 29.33
N GLU A 282 -11.01 4.31 30.01
CA GLU A 282 -12.45 4.11 30.21
C GLU A 282 -13.16 3.85 28.86
N SER A 283 -13.89 2.73 28.80
CA SER A 283 -14.73 2.30 27.67
C SER A 283 -15.90 3.24 27.37
N SER A 284 -16.05 4.34 28.12
CA SER A 284 -17.17 5.29 28.06
C SER A 284 -17.23 6.12 26.77
N ALA A 285 -16.13 6.29 26.02
CA ALA A 285 -16.15 6.97 24.72
C ALA A 285 -16.79 6.15 23.58
N TRP A 286 -16.97 4.85 23.80
CA TRP A 286 -17.44 3.88 22.81
C TRP A 286 -18.92 3.52 22.95
N LYS A 287 -19.59 3.97 24.03
CA LYS A 287 -21.04 3.82 24.22
C LYS A 287 -21.86 4.96 23.59
N ALA A 288 -21.34 5.63 22.56
CA ALA A 288 -22.16 6.54 21.78
C ALA A 288 -23.23 5.71 21.05
N LYS A 289 -24.52 6.01 21.28
CA LYS A 289 -25.62 5.31 20.61
C LYS A 289 -25.40 5.37 19.09
N PRO A 290 -25.52 4.24 18.36
CA PRO A 290 -25.23 4.14 16.92
C PRO A 290 -26.07 5.05 16.01
N GLY A 291 -27.03 5.81 16.55
CA GLY A 291 -27.87 6.75 15.79
C GLY A 291 -27.26 8.14 15.51
N ASN A 292 -26.02 8.44 15.91
CA ASN A 292 -25.41 9.78 15.75
C ASN A 292 -24.27 9.87 14.70
N LEU A 293 -24.04 8.81 13.90
CA LEU A 293 -23.02 8.76 12.83
C LEU A 293 -23.53 9.38 11.51
N THR A 294 -24.17 10.55 11.59
CA THR A 294 -24.64 11.29 10.40
C THR A 294 -24.11 12.72 10.35
N MET A 295 -23.20 13.08 11.26
CA MET A 295 -22.77 14.45 11.49
C MET A 295 -21.26 14.60 11.38
N LEU A 296 -20.81 15.53 10.53
CA LEU A 296 -19.41 15.90 10.36
C LEU A 296 -19.07 17.21 11.05
N THR A 297 -17.82 17.36 11.51
CA THR A 297 -17.32 18.64 12.02
C THR A 297 -16.92 19.56 10.87
N GLY A 298 -16.79 20.86 11.14
CA GLY A 298 -16.23 21.80 10.15
C GLY A 298 -14.82 21.44 9.66
N THR A 299 -14.04 20.71 10.46
CA THR A 299 -12.73 20.15 10.07
C THR A 299 -12.92 19.04 9.04
N ASP A 300 -13.81 18.07 9.31
CA ASP A 300 -14.07 16.96 8.39
C ASP A 300 -14.63 17.47 7.06
N VAL A 301 -15.55 18.44 7.10
CA VAL A 301 -16.10 19.11 5.92
C VAL A 301 -14.99 19.72 5.05
N ARG A 302 -14.00 20.38 5.66
CA ARG A 302 -12.83 20.93 4.94
C ARG A 302 -11.99 19.84 4.31
N ILE A 303 -11.72 18.77 5.03
CA ILE A 303 -10.97 17.62 4.52
C ILE A 303 -11.69 17.00 3.32
N ALA A 304 -13.02 16.84 3.40
CA ALA A 304 -13.83 16.34 2.30
C ALA A 304 -13.69 17.21 1.05
N PHE A 305 -13.78 18.53 1.19
CA PHE A 305 -13.63 19.44 0.04
C PHE A 305 -12.22 19.46 -0.54
N PHE A 306 -11.18 19.34 0.28
CA PHE A 306 -9.82 19.24 -0.22
C PHE A 306 -9.61 17.93 -0.97
N ALA A 307 -10.06 16.80 -0.41
CA ALA A 307 -9.97 15.50 -1.07
C ALA A 307 -10.78 15.47 -2.37
N ASP A 308 -12.00 16.01 -2.38
CA ASP A 308 -12.85 16.13 -3.58
C ASP A 308 -12.16 16.95 -4.68
N ALA A 309 -11.59 18.10 -4.33
CA ALA A 309 -10.86 18.94 -5.28
C ALA A 309 -9.63 18.23 -5.85
N ALA A 310 -8.88 17.50 -5.02
CA ALA A 310 -7.72 16.74 -5.45
C ALA A 310 -8.11 15.59 -6.40
N LEU A 311 -9.17 14.84 -6.08
CA LEU A 311 -9.68 13.77 -6.95
C LEU A 311 -10.24 14.30 -8.26
N CYS A 312 -10.91 15.47 -8.25
CA CYS A 312 -11.32 16.15 -9.48
C CYS A 312 -10.11 16.56 -10.32
N GLY A 313 -9.06 17.11 -9.70
CA GLY A 313 -7.79 17.43 -10.37
C GLY A 313 -7.17 16.22 -11.05
N ILE A 314 -7.09 15.08 -10.34
CA ILE A 314 -6.59 13.81 -10.89
C ILE A 314 -7.46 13.33 -12.06
N SER A 315 -8.79 13.48 -11.97
CA SER A 315 -9.68 13.17 -13.08
C SER A 315 -9.36 14.04 -14.30
N LEU A 316 -9.15 15.34 -14.13
CA LEU A 316 -8.78 16.23 -15.24
C LEU A 316 -7.39 15.92 -15.81
N GLU A 317 -6.42 15.54 -14.98
CA GLU A 317 -5.10 15.07 -15.42
C GLU A 317 -5.20 13.89 -16.40
N LEU A 318 -6.05 12.90 -16.07
CA LEU A 318 -6.34 11.78 -16.95
C LEU A 318 -6.88 12.23 -18.31
N HIS A 319 -7.83 13.16 -18.33
CA HIS A 319 -8.42 13.66 -19.57
C HIS A 319 -7.41 14.44 -20.42
N CYS A 320 -6.58 15.28 -19.80
CA CYS A 320 -5.49 15.95 -20.49
C CYS A 320 -4.53 14.95 -21.14
N LYS A 321 -4.22 13.84 -20.46
CA LYS A 321 -3.36 12.79 -21.03
C LYS A 321 -4.00 12.11 -22.24
N ILE A 322 -5.30 11.80 -22.15
CA ILE A 322 -6.05 11.23 -23.28
C ILE A 322 -6.06 12.19 -24.47
N LEU A 323 -6.34 13.48 -24.26
CA LEU A 323 -6.38 14.48 -25.32
C LEU A 323 -5.02 14.70 -26.00
N GLU A 324 -3.94 14.73 -25.22
CA GLU A 324 -2.57 14.82 -25.74
C GLU A 324 -2.25 13.70 -26.72
N GLU A 325 -2.64 12.46 -26.41
CA GLU A 325 -2.43 11.31 -27.31
C GLU A 325 -3.25 11.37 -28.59
N HIS A 326 -4.39 12.07 -28.56
CA HIS A 326 -5.18 12.36 -29.76
C HIS A 326 -4.63 13.56 -30.55
N GLY A 327 -3.45 14.08 -30.19
CA GLY A 327 -2.79 15.19 -30.89
C GLY A 327 -3.35 16.57 -30.55
N VAL A 328 -4.14 16.70 -29.48
CA VAL A 328 -4.68 17.98 -29.04
C VAL A 328 -3.68 18.67 -28.12
N ASP A 329 -3.33 19.92 -28.43
CA ASP A 329 -2.48 20.72 -27.56
C ASP A 329 -3.21 21.11 -26.27
N VAL A 330 -2.73 20.58 -25.15
CA VAL A 330 -3.25 20.78 -23.80
C VAL A 330 -2.24 21.46 -22.87
N THR A 331 -1.17 22.06 -23.41
CA THR A 331 -0.05 22.60 -22.63
C THR A 331 -0.51 23.59 -21.54
N GLU A 332 -1.36 24.56 -21.90
CA GLU A 332 -1.92 25.54 -20.96
C GLU A 332 -2.80 24.91 -19.86
N LEU A 333 -3.56 23.88 -20.21
CA LEU A 333 -4.41 23.15 -19.27
C LEU A 333 -3.56 22.36 -18.27
N LYS A 334 -2.50 21.71 -18.75
CA LYS A 334 -1.55 20.99 -17.91
C LYS A 334 -0.87 21.93 -16.91
N GLU A 335 -0.35 23.07 -17.37
CA GLU A 335 0.26 24.04 -16.47
C GLU A 335 -0.71 24.54 -15.38
N SER A 336 -1.94 24.83 -15.79
CA SER A 336 -3.00 25.27 -14.87
C SER A 336 -3.35 24.19 -13.84
N LEU A 337 -3.42 22.92 -14.25
CA LEU A 337 -3.66 21.79 -13.37
C LEU A 337 -2.51 21.55 -12.39
N ILE A 338 -1.26 21.68 -12.84
CA ILE A 338 -0.07 21.53 -11.98
C ILE A 338 -0.07 22.62 -10.91
N LYS A 339 -0.27 23.89 -11.31
CA LYS A 339 -0.40 25.02 -10.36
C LYS A 339 -1.54 24.82 -9.37
N PHE A 340 -2.65 24.25 -9.82
CA PHE A 340 -3.78 23.93 -8.94
C PHE A 340 -3.43 22.83 -7.92
N ALA A 341 -2.80 21.73 -8.37
CA ALA A 341 -2.38 20.65 -7.50
C ALA A 341 -1.35 21.12 -6.45
N ASP A 342 -0.39 21.97 -6.85
CA ASP A 342 0.54 22.67 -5.94
C ASP A 342 -0.20 23.47 -4.87
N THR A 343 -1.20 24.24 -5.29
CA THR A 343 -2.02 25.07 -4.38
C THR A 343 -2.75 24.20 -3.35
N ILE A 344 -3.29 23.05 -3.76
CA ILE A 344 -3.95 22.13 -2.82
C ILE A 344 -2.94 21.61 -1.79
N VAL A 345 -1.79 21.09 -2.24
CA VAL A 345 -0.77 20.52 -1.35
C VAL A 345 -0.29 21.56 -0.35
N GLU A 346 0.07 22.76 -0.82
CA GLU A 346 0.53 23.84 0.04
C GLU A 346 -0.53 24.25 1.07
N GLN A 347 -1.80 24.33 0.67
CA GLN A 347 -2.89 24.65 1.59
C GLN A 347 -3.12 23.55 2.62
N VAL A 348 -3.02 22.28 2.25
CA VAL A 348 -3.15 21.16 3.19
C VAL A 348 -1.99 21.15 4.19
N GLU A 349 -0.77 21.40 3.73
CA GLU A 349 0.45 21.44 4.56
C GLU A 349 0.49 22.64 5.52
N ARG A 350 0.04 23.82 5.08
CA ARG A 350 -0.08 25.01 5.94
C ARG A 350 -1.08 24.83 7.09
N LYS A 351 -2.07 23.93 6.93
CA LYS A 351 -3.08 23.66 7.97
C LYS A 351 -2.55 22.60 8.94
N ARG A 352 -3.16 22.50 10.13
CA ARG A 352 -2.72 21.59 11.22
C ARG A 352 -2.41 20.18 10.69
N GLN A 353 -1.39 19.51 11.25
CA GLN A 353 -0.97 18.14 10.86
C GLN A 353 -2.12 17.11 10.73
N VAL A 354 -3.23 17.28 11.46
CA VAL A 354 -4.39 16.39 11.36
C VAL A 354 -5.06 16.45 9.97
N TYR A 355 -5.14 17.64 9.35
CA TYR A 355 -5.69 17.78 7.99
C TYR A 355 -4.88 16.96 6.99
N TYR A 356 -3.55 17.02 7.12
CA TYR A 356 -2.61 16.35 6.22
C TYR A 356 -2.78 14.83 6.23
N ALA A 357 -2.84 14.20 7.40
CA ALA A 357 -2.96 12.75 7.52
C ALA A 357 -4.30 12.22 6.97
N ASP A 358 -5.41 12.88 7.30
CA ASP A 358 -6.74 12.44 6.86
C ASP A 358 -7.01 12.74 5.38
N PHE A 359 -6.54 13.89 4.88
CA PHE A 359 -6.58 14.21 3.45
C PHE A 359 -5.85 13.14 2.64
N HIS A 360 -4.62 12.80 3.01
CA HIS A 360 -3.85 11.80 2.29
C HIS A 360 -4.42 10.40 2.44
N ARG A 361 -4.99 10.05 3.59
CA ARG A 361 -5.71 8.78 3.74
C ARG A 361 -6.81 8.64 2.69
N LEU A 362 -7.67 9.66 2.57
CA LEU A 362 -8.78 9.63 1.62
C LEU A 362 -8.28 9.60 0.17
N VAL A 363 -7.46 10.57 -0.23
CA VAL A 363 -7.00 10.68 -1.62
C VAL A 363 -6.21 9.44 -2.04
N ASP A 364 -5.30 8.94 -1.19
CA ASP A 364 -4.48 7.79 -1.53
C ASP A 364 -5.31 6.50 -1.61
N ASP A 365 -6.27 6.28 -0.70
CA ASP A 365 -7.12 5.07 -0.75
C ASP A 365 -8.10 5.11 -1.94
N TRP A 366 -8.66 6.27 -2.29
CA TRP A 366 -9.50 6.43 -3.50
C TRP A 366 -8.72 6.17 -4.77
N THR A 367 -7.57 6.83 -4.93
CA THR A 367 -6.72 6.66 -6.13
C THR A 367 -6.25 5.22 -6.24
N SER A 368 -5.82 4.60 -5.14
CA SER A 368 -5.34 3.22 -5.13
C SER A 368 -6.43 2.19 -5.45
N PHE A 369 -7.66 2.40 -4.95
CA PHE A 369 -8.77 1.48 -5.19
C PHE A 369 -9.26 1.52 -6.64
N PHE A 370 -9.40 2.72 -7.19
CA PHE A 370 -9.98 2.95 -8.52
C PHE A 370 -8.95 3.00 -9.65
N ALA A 371 -7.65 2.97 -9.34
CA ALA A 371 -6.61 2.89 -10.35
C ALA A 371 -6.89 1.72 -11.32
N PRO A 372 -6.67 1.90 -12.64
CA PRO A 372 -6.91 0.83 -13.62
C PRO A 372 -6.19 -0.47 -13.27
N SER A 373 -4.98 -0.37 -12.72
CA SER A 373 -4.33 -1.44 -11.97
C SER A 373 -4.42 -1.11 -10.47
N GLN A 374 -5.43 -1.66 -9.79
CA GLN A 374 -5.70 -1.40 -8.37
C GLN A 374 -4.42 -1.58 -7.56
N LEU A 375 -4.00 -0.62 -6.74
CA LEU A 375 -2.64 -0.68 -6.19
C LEU A 375 -2.42 -1.82 -5.20
N LEU A 376 -3.41 -2.07 -4.33
CA LEU A 376 -3.31 -3.04 -3.24
C LEU A 376 -3.70 -4.44 -3.71
N MET A 377 -2.88 -5.44 -3.42
CA MET A 377 -3.19 -6.84 -3.74
C MET A 377 -4.50 -7.32 -3.10
N ALA A 378 -4.89 -6.76 -1.95
CA ALA A 378 -6.15 -7.05 -1.29
C ALA A 378 -7.37 -6.79 -2.21
N ASP A 379 -7.31 -5.78 -3.08
CA ASP A 379 -8.41 -5.43 -4.00
C ASP A 379 -8.37 -6.25 -5.30
N ARG A 380 -7.19 -6.80 -5.64
CA ARG A 380 -6.94 -7.62 -6.84
C ARG A 380 -7.37 -9.09 -6.70
N ARG A 381 -7.96 -9.49 -5.57
CA ARG A 381 -8.32 -10.89 -5.30
C ARG A 381 -9.28 -11.45 -6.35
N HIS A 382 -9.13 -12.74 -6.65
CA HIS A 382 -9.92 -13.48 -7.63
C HIS A 382 -11.21 -14.06 -7.03
N TYR A 383 -11.20 -14.30 -5.72
CA TYR A 383 -12.30 -14.86 -4.95
C TYR A 383 -12.27 -14.34 -3.50
N GLU A 384 -13.41 -14.45 -2.82
CA GLU A 384 -13.48 -14.14 -1.39
C GLU A 384 -12.89 -15.29 -0.55
N PRO A 385 -12.17 -14.99 0.55
CA PRO A 385 -11.61 -16.02 1.40
C PRO A 385 -12.72 -16.85 2.05
N LEU A 386 -12.44 -18.11 2.34
CA LEU A 386 -13.30 -18.91 3.21
C LEU A 386 -13.07 -18.50 4.67
N GLN A 387 -14.14 -18.54 5.46
CA GLN A 387 -14.07 -18.39 6.91
C GLN A 387 -13.56 -19.69 7.54
N ALA A 388 -12.55 -19.57 8.40
CA ALA A 388 -12.13 -20.62 9.33
C ALA A 388 -12.33 -20.17 10.78
N ASP A 389 -12.45 -21.13 11.69
CA ASP A 389 -12.48 -20.89 13.14
C ASP A 389 -11.09 -21.18 13.73
N PRO A 390 -10.60 -20.44 14.74
CA PRO A 390 -9.36 -20.79 15.43
C PRO A 390 -9.32 -22.24 15.95
N ALA A 391 -10.48 -22.83 16.27
CA ALA A 391 -10.63 -24.21 16.70
C ALA A 391 -10.42 -25.25 15.59
N ASP A 392 -10.37 -24.83 14.31
CA ASP A 392 -10.02 -25.71 13.19
C ASP A 392 -8.53 -26.13 13.22
N PHE A 393 -7.70 -25.46 14.02
CA PHE A 393 -6.26 -25.66 14.07
C PHE A 393 -5.81 -26.30 15.39
N ASN A 394 -4.86 -27.24 15.31
CA ASN A 394 -4.20 -27.82 16.49
C ASN A 394 -2.74 -27.31 16.58
N ALA A 395 -2.35 -26.49 17.56
CA ALA A 395 -3.13 -25.84 18.63
C ALA A 395 -3.97 -24.67 18.11
N ASN A 396 -5.01 -24.27 18.86
CA ASN A 396 -5.91 -23.16 18.51
C ASN A 396 -5.12 -21.88 18.24
N GLN A 397 -5.06 -21.48 16.98
CA GLN A 397 -4.24 -20.36 16.51
C GLN A 397 -4.92 -19.66 15.35
N ASN A 398 -4.66 -18.36 15.21
CA ASN A 398 -5.19 -17.57 14.11
C ASN A 398 -4.24 -17.71 12.92
N LEU A 399 -4.58 -18.62 12.01
CA LEU A 399 -3.87 -18.84 10.77
C LEU A 399 -4.73 -18.39 9.59
N CYS A 400 -4.09 -17.93 8.53
CA CYS A 400 -4.72 -17.74 7.24
C CYS A 400 -3.96 -18.53 6.17
N LEU A 401 -4.68 -18.96 5.15
CA LEU A 401 -4.10 -19.61 3.99
C LEU A 401 -3.89 -18.55 2.91
N LEU A 402 -2.63 -18.32 2.56
CA LEU A 402 -2.25 -17.46 1.45
C LEU A 402 -2.13 -18.29 0.18
N ASP A 403 -2.67 -17.75 -0.91
CA ASP A 403 -2.46 -18.23 -2.28
C ASP A 403 -1.50 -17.28 -2.97
N CYS A 404 -0.28 -17.75 -3.21
CA CYS A 404 0.81 -17.02 -3.83
C CYS A 404 1.01 -17.53 -5.26
N ILE A 405 0.67 -16.68 -6.23
CA ILE A 405 0.76 -16.98 -7.66
C ILE A 405 1.92 -16.14 -8.23
N PRO A 406 2.99 -16.75 -8.76
CA PRO A 406 4.06 -15.98 -9.39
C PRO A 406 3.56 -15.09 -10.52
N THR A 407 4.18 -13.93 -10.68
CA THR A 407 3.94 -13.02 -11.81
C THR A 407 4.90 -13.33 -12.95
N ASN A 408 4.62 -12.77 -14.13
CA ASN A 408 5.54 -12.80 -15.28
C ASN A 408 6.43 -11.55 -15.32
N CYS A 409 6.79 -10.97 -14.16
CA CYS A 409 7.63 -9.78 -14.14
C CYS A 409 9.00 -10.10 -14.74
N ASP A 410 9.39 -9.35 -15.76
CA ASP A 410 10.66 -9.52 -16.43
C ASP A 410 11.53 -8.29 -16.18
N LEU A 411 12.56 -8.47 -15.35
CA LEU A 411 13.49 -7.40 -14.97
C LEU A 411 14.75 -7.39 -15.85
N GLU A 412 14.91 -8.34 -16.76
CA GLU A 412 16.10 -8.44 -17.62
C GLU A 412 16.27 -7.17 -18.48
N VAL A 413 17.51 -6.72 -18.60
CA VAL A 413 17.88 -5.60 -19.48
C VAL A 413 18.92 -6.13 -20.49
N PRO A 414 18.53 -6.36 -21.75
CA PRO A 414 19.40 -7.01 -22.73
C PRO A 414 20.77 -6.33 -22.85
N GLY A 415 21.83 -7.12 -22.63
CA GLY A 415 23.22 -6.65 -22.72
C GLY A 415 23.72 -5.83 -21.54
N LEU A 416 22.87 -5.48 -20.56
CA LEU A 416 23.27 -4.69 -19.39
C LEU A 416 23.14 -5.46 -18.06
N ALA A 417 22.06 -6.24 -17.89
CA ALA A 417 21.81 -6.95 -16.65
C ALA A 417 21.02 -8.23 -16.86
N ASP A 418 21.51 -9.31 -16.27
CA ASP A 418 20.74 -10.54 -16.17
C ASP A 418 19.61 -10.40 -15.12
N ARG A 419 18.70 -11.37 -15.13
CA ARG A 419 17.54 -11.40 -14.20
C ARG A 419 17.94 -11.35 -12.73
N ARG A 420 19.08 -11.92 -12.34
CA ARG A 420 19.54 -11.98 -10.95
C ARG A 420 20.07 -10.62 -10.50
N GLN A 421 20.92 -10.00 -11.30
CA GLN A 421 21.43 -8.65 -11.08
C GLN A 421 20.27 -7.65 -11.00
N ALA A 422 19.31 -7.77 -11.92
CA ALA A 422 18.16 -6.89 -11.93
C ALA A 422 17.22 -7.08 -10.74
N ALA A 423 16.99 -8.32 -10.28
CA ALA A 423 16.22 -8.59 -9.07
C ALA A 423 16.88 -8.02 -7.80
N LEU A 424 18.21 -8.08 -7.70
CA LEU A 424 18.95 -7.46 -6.59
C LEU A 424 18.83 -5.93 -6.61
N ALA A 425 19.04 -5.31 -7.77
CA ALA A 425 18.87 -3.87 -7.93
C ALA A 425 17.44 -3.43 -7.61
N CYS A 426 16.43 -4.17 -8.08
CA CYS A 426 15.02 -3.92 -7.80
C CYS A 426 14.75 -3.91 -6.28
N ARG A 427 15.25 -4.93 -5.56
CA ARG A 427 15.14 -5.02 -4.10
C ARG A 427 15.77 -3.80 -3.42
N ASP A 428 16.96 -3.40 -3.85
CA ASP A 428 17.72 -2.32 -3.21
C ASP A 428 17.06 -0.95 -3.47
N ILE A 429 16.58 -0.71 -4.70
CA ILE A 429 15.79 0.47 -5.07
C ILE A 429 14.49 0.53 -4.26
N ILE A 430 13.73 -0.57 -4.16
CA ILE A 430 12.49 -0.62 -3.37
C ILE A 430 12.79 -0.33 -1.89
N ASN A 431 13.81 -0.97 -1.32
CA ASN A 431 14.20 -0.74 0.07
C ASN A 431 14.53 0.72 0.33
N PHE A 432 15.33 1.35 -0.54
CA PHE A 432 15.66 2.76 -0.43
C PHE A 432 14.43 3.67 -0.55
N LEU A 433 13.66 3.53 -1.64
CA LEU A 433 12.49 4.39 -1.88
C LEU A 433 11.50 4.33 -0.71
N TYR A 434 11.22 3.13 -0.20
CA TYR A 434 10.22 2.95 0.85
C TYR A 434 10.63 3.46 2.24
N GLN A 435 11.90 3.84 2.47
CA GLN A 435 12.27 4.69 3.61
C GLN A 435 11.56 6.04 3.56
N TYR A 436 11.32 6.55 2.35
CA TYR A 436 10.63 7.80 2.04
C TYR A 436 9.22 7.58 1.50
N ARG A 437 8.55 6.47 1.86
CA ARG A 437 7.21 6.08 1.36
C ARG A 437 6.12 7.17 1.39
N GLY A 438 6.27 8.18 2.25
CA GLY A 438 5.33 9.30 2.35
C GLY A 438 5.65 10.53 1.50
N GLN A 439 6.83 10.59 0.89
CA GLN A 439 7.32 11.70 0.07
C GLN A 439 7.03 11.44 -1.41
N SER A 440 7.23 12.47 -2.23
CA SER A 440 7.14 12.34 -3.68
C SER A 440 8.23 11.42 -4.23
N VAL A 441 7.96 10.76 -5.35
CA VAL A 441 8.96 9.93 -6.03
C VAL A 441 10.17 10.76 -6.45
N THR A 442 9.96 11.99 -6.92
CA THR A 442 11.04 12.90 -7.32
C THR A 442 11.95 13.25 -6.13
N SER A 443 11.38 13.58 -4.97
CA SER A 443 12.15 13.89 -3.77
C SER A 443 12.89 12.67 -3.22
N ALA A 444 12.34 11.47 -3.37
CA ALA A 444 13.01 10.24 -2.97
C ALA A 444 14.16 9.90 -3.92
N LEU A 445 13.96 10.00 -5.24
CA LEU A 445 15.01 9.74 -6.24
C LEU A 445 16.16 10.74 -6.12
N GLU A 446 15.89 12.02 -5.87
CA GLU A 446 16.96 13.01 -5.68
C GLU A 446 17.85 12.72 -4.46
N LYS A 447 17.32 11.99 -3.47
CA LYS A 447 18.11 11.51 -2.33
C LYS A 447 18.89 10.24 -2.66
N LEU A 448 18.47 9.49 -3.67
CA LEU A 448 19.16 8.29 -4.12
C LEU A 448 20.47 8.66 -4.80
N ALA A 449 20.40 9.63 -5.72
CA ALA A 449 21.56 10.20 -6.37
C ALA A 449 21.20 11.57 -6.99
N PRO A 450 22.17 12.49 -7.12
CA PRO A 450 21.94 13.77 -7.78
C PRO A 450 21.40 13.60 -9.20
N ASN A 451 20.41 14.41 -9.57
CA ASN A 451 19.72 14.38 -10.87
C ASN A 451 18.98 13.08 -11.21
N ALA A 452 18.95 12.08 -10.33
CA ALA A 452 18.24 10.83 -10.57
C ALA A 452 16.75 11.06 -10.84
N SER A 453 16.16 12.07 -10.20
CA SER A 453 14.76 12.42 -10.39
C SER A 453 14.46 12.90 -11.83
N THR A 454 15.36 13.67 -12.44
CA THR A 454 15.20 14.18 -13.81
C THR A 454 15.45 13.07 -14.82
N ASP A 455 16.52 12.29 -14.62
CA ASP A 455 16.96 11.31 -15.62
C ASP A 455 16.06 10.06 -15.62
N LEU A 456 15.81 9.47 -14.45
CA LEU A 456 15.09 8.19 -14.37
C LEU A 456 13.59 8.36 -14.66
N VAL A 457 12.98 9.47 -14.26
CA VAL A 457 11.54 9.68 -14.49
C VAL A 457 11.21 9.81 -15.98
N ASN A 458 12.11 10.41 -16.77
CA ASN A 458 11.94 10.53 -18.22
C ASN A 458 12.03 9.17 -18.93
N LEU A 459 12.77 8.20 -18.37
CA LEU A 459 12.89 6.84 -18.88
C LEU A 459 11.70 5.95 -18.50
N VAL A 460 10.81 6.40 -17.60
CA VAL A 460 9.67 5.60 -17.12
C VAL A 460 8.34 6.33 -17.37
N PRO A 461 7.77 6.22 -18.59
CA PRO A 461 6.52 6.91 -18.95
C PRO A 461 5.33 6.59 -18.04
N ALA A 462 5.31 5.43 -17.38
CA ALA A 462 4.26 5.05 -16.45
C ALA A 462 4.15 6.01 -15.24
N ILE A 463 5.25 6.66 -14.82
CA ILE A 463 5.27 7.63 -13.72
C ILE A 463 4.48 8.89 -14.07
N THR A 464 4.52 9.31 -15.33
CA THR A 464 3.85 10.53 -15.84
C THR A 464 2.46 10.26 -16.44
N ASP A 465 2.00 9.01 -16.42
CA ASP A 465 0.72 8.60 -17.02
C ASP A 465 -0.34 8.28 -15.94
N PRO A 466 -1.36 9.14 -15.76
CA PRO A 466 -2.46 8.89 -14.82
C PRO A 466 -3.22 7.58 -15.05
N ARG A 467 -3.26 7.06 -16.28
CA ARG A 467 -3.94 5.77 -16.59
C ARG A 467 -3.20 4.58 -16.00
N LYS A 468 -1.90 4.72 -15.76
CA LYS A 468 -1.05 3.68 -15.17
C LYS A 468 -0.84 3.90 -13.66
N GLY A 469 -1.59 4.82 -13.06
CA GLY A 469 -1.46 5.23 -11.66
C GLY A 469 -0.46 6.36 -11.42
N GLY A 470 0.15 6.90 -12.48
CA GLY A 470 1.09 8.01 -12.42
C GLY A 470 0.38 9.35 -12.22
N ARG A 471 1.13 10.45 -12.38
CA ARG A 471 0.61 11.82 -12.28
C ARG A 471 1.24 12.69 -13.36
N LEU A 472 0.52 13.67 -13.89
CA LEU A 472 1.10 14.56 -14.92
C LEU A 472 2.37 15.25 -14.42
N ASP A 473 2.38 15.64 -13.15
CA ASP A 473 3.58 16.07 -12.44
C ASP A 473 3.99 15.02 -11.40
N PRO A 474 5.14 14.34 -11.60
CA PRO A 474 5.68 13.33 -10.70
C PRO A 474 5.90 13.81 -9.25
N LYS A 475 6.00 15.13 -8.99
CA LYS A 475 6.10 15.65 -7.62
C LYS A 475 4.86 15.37 -6.78
N HIS A 476 3.71 15.11 -7.41
CA HIS A 476 2.46 14.77 -6.74
C HIS A 476 2.24 13.25 -6.62
N LEU A 477 3.14 12.43 -7.16
CA LEU A 477 3.12 10.97 -7.02
C LEU A 477 3.99 10.57 -5.83
N LYS A 478 3.41 9.91 -4.83
CA LYS A 478 4.17 9.42 -3.68
C LYS A 478 4.81 8.08 -3.95
N VAL A 479 5.92 7.80 -3.28
CA VAL A 479 6.58 6.48 -3.36
C VAL A 479 5.62 5.32 -3.05
N ARG A 480 4.79 5.45 -1.99
CA ARG A 480 3.81 4.40 -1.66
C ARG A 480 2.75 4.16 -2.72
N GLN A 481 2.63 5.02 -3.74
CA GLN A 481 1.67 4.88 -4.84
C GLN A 481 2.29 4.22 -6.08
N LEU A 482 3.60 3.93 -6.09
CA LEU A 482 4.29 3.35 -7.24
C LEU A 482 3.73 1.95 -7.58
N THR A 483 3.23 1.77 -8.79
CA THR A 483 2.73 0.48 -9.28
C THR A 483 3.89 -0.48 -9.59
N CYS A 484 3.59 -1.77 -9.77
CA CYS A 484 4.60 -2.76 -10.16
C CYS A 484 5.26 -2.38 -11.50
N GLU A 485 4.48 -1.86 -12.46
CA GLU A 485 4.99 -1.37 -13.75
C GLU A 485 5.98 -0.21 -13.59
N MET A 486 5.71 0.73 -12.67
CA MET A 486 6.64 1.82 -12.38
C MET A 486 7.92 1.32 -11.71
N LEU A 487 7.82 0.36 -10.79
CA LEU A 487 8.98 -0.21 -10.11
C LEU A 487 9.85 -1.05 -11.06
N GLU A 488 9.22 -1.80 -11.96
CA GLU A 488 9.89 -2.50 -13.07
C GLU A 488 10.61 -1.49 -13.97
N GLY A 489 9.90 -0.45 -14.43
CA GLY A 489 10.48 0.59 -15.27
C GLY A 489 11.65 1.30 -14.60
N LEU A 490 11.54 1.66 -13.31
CA LEU A 490 12.64 2.27 -12.55
C LEU A 490 13.84 1.34 -12.43
N THR A 491 13.61 0.03 -12.26
CA THR A 491 14.69 -0.96 -12.20
C THR A 491 15.42 -1.04 -13.54
N LYS A 492 14.69 -1.06 -14.67
CA LYS A 492 15.29 -1.09 -16.01
C LYS A 492 16.04 0.21 -16.31
N ALA A 493 15.42 1.35 -16.04
CA ALA A 493 16.02 2.67 -16.18
C ALA A 493 17.31 2.82 -15.35
N TRP A 494 17.39 2.18 -14.18
CA TRP A 494 18.61 2.17 -13.37
C TRP A 494 19.82 1.55 -14.10
N PHE A 495 19.61 0.47 -14.85
CA PHE A 495 20.69 -0.15 -15.62
C PHE A 495 21.10 0.69 -16.84
N GLU A 496 20.14 1.33 -17.48
CA GLU A 496 20.37 2.24 -18.61
C GLU A 496 21.00 3.58 -18.19
N TRP A 497 20.84 3.97 -16.92
CA TRP A 497 21.37 5.22 -16.40
C TRP A 497 22.91 5.17 -16.24
N PRO A 498 23.67 6.05 -16.94
CA PRO A 498 25.13 6.02 -16.92
C PRO A 498 25.73 6.56 -15.62
N PHE A 499 24.98 7.35 -14.85
CA PHE A 499 25.45 8.00 -13.62
C PHE A 499 25.02 7.28 -12.35
N LYS A 500 24.58 6.02 -12.46
CA LYS A 500 24.15 5.27 -11.27
C LYS A 500 25.30 5.12 -10.27
N PRO A 501 25.04 5.35 -8.97
CA PRO A 501 25.93 4.96 -7.89
C PRO A 501 26.34 3.49 -7.97
N ASP A 502 27.54 3.18 -7.50
CA ASP A 502 27.97 1.80 -7.34
C ASP A 502 27.10 1.10 -6.27
N GLY A 503 26.94 -0.22 -6.38
CA GLY A 503 26.01 -0.98 -5.52
C GLY A 503 26.26 -0.82 -4.01
N TRP A 504 27.49 -0.50 -3.59
CA TRP A 504 27.82 -0.23 -2.19
C TRP A 504 27.38 1.17 -1.74
N GLU A 505 27.35 2.17 -2.63
CA GLU A 505 26.90 3.53 -2.32
C GLU A 505 25.39 3.56 -2.01
N LEU A 506 24.60 2.73 -2.70
CA LEU A 506 23.19 2.47 -2.36
C LEU A 506 23.04 1.92 -0.94
N SER A 507 23.89 0.96 -0.57
CA SER A 507 23.85 0.32 0.76
C SER A 507 24.25 1.27 1.89
N ILE A 508 25.21 2.16 1.64
CA ILE A 508 25.59 3.24 2.57
C ILE A 508 24.46 4.27 2.68
N SER A 509 23.86 4.69 1.57
CA SER A 509 22.70 5.60 1.57
C SER A 509 21.53 5.04 2.38
N ILE A 510 21.33 3.71 2.32
CA ILE A 510 20.33 2.99 3.12
C ILE A 510 20.69 3.04 4.63
N SER A 511 21.97 2.97 4.97
CA SER A 511 22.47 3.03 6.36
C SER A 511 22.42 4.44 6.96
N ASP A 512 22.72 5.49 6.18
CA ASP A 512 22.68 6.88 6.65
C ASP A 512 21.25 7.36 6.97
N GLY A 513 20.25 6.82 6.25
CA GLY A 513 18.83 7.03 6.57
C GLY A 513 18.43 6.51 7.96
N ASP A 514 19.02 5.39 8.39
CA ASP A 514 18.76 4.74 9.68
C ASP A 514 19.37 5.50 10.87
N TYR A 515 20.54 6.12 10.70
CA TYR A 515 21.18 6.91 11.77
C TYR A 515 20.36 8.14 12.20
N SER A 516 19.56 8.70 11.29
CA SER A 516 18.80 9.93 11.56
C SER A 516 17.48 9.72 12.33
N ARG A 517 16.98 8.47 12.46
CA ARG A 517 15.63 8.24 12.99
C ARG A 517 15.51 7.33 14.21
N THR A 518 16.48 6.48 14.51
CA THR A 518 16.55 5.75 15.79
C THR A 518 17.95 5.18 15.99
N GLY A 519 18.51 5.30 17.20
CA GLY A 519 19.73 4.58 17.54
C GLY A 519 19.64 3.08 17.25
N ASN A 520 20.75 2.52 16.74
CA ASN A 520 20.99 1.12 16.39
C ASN A 520 20.21 0.54 15.20
N THR A 521 20.77 0.74 13.99
CA THR A 521 20.95 -0.30 12.96
C THR A 521 22.05 0.10 11.96
N GLY A 522 22.94 -0.83 11.66
CA GLY A 522 23.70 -0.88 10.41
C GLY A 522 23.72 -2.35 9.94
N PRO A 523 23.44 -2.68 8.67
CA PRO A 523 23.55 -4.04 8.15
C PRO A 523 24.80 -4.26 7.27
N LEU A 524 25.57 -5.28 7.65
CA LEU A 524 26.23 -6.33 6.85
C LEU A 524 26.81 -5.96 5.46
N THR A 525 28.15 -6.02 5.37
CA THR A 525 28.89 -6.26 4.12
C THR A 525 29.35 -7.72 4.02
N PRO A 526 29.67 -8.25 2.81
CA PRO A 526 30.12 -9.63 2.59
C PRO A 526 31.61 -9.88 2.90
N GLU A 527 32.35 -8.90 3.40
CA GLU A 527 33.82 -8.96 3.53
C GLU A 527 34.31 -9.58 4.85
N ALA A 528 33.41 -9.93 5.77
CA ALA A 528 33.77 -10.53 7.06
C ALA A 528 34.05 -12.06 7.01
N VAL A 529 34.30 -12.65 5.83
CA VAL A 529 34.59 -14.10 5.67
C VAL A 529 36.04 -14.38 5.24
N THR A 530 36.92 -13.39 5.29
CA THR A 530 38.37 -13.62 5.11
C THR A 530 39.17 -13.00 6.25
N ALA A 531 38.95 -13.51 7.46
CA ALA A 531 39.95 -13.43 8.52
C ALA A 531 39.97 -14.79 9.22
N SER A 532 41.00 -15.55 8.89
CA SER A 532 41.49 -16.66 9.69
C SER A 532 41.77 -16.18 11.11
N ASP A 533 41.19 -16.82 12.11
CA ASP A 533 41.80 -16.92 13.43
C ASP A 533 41.49 -18.32 13.97
N ASP A 534 42.43 -19.22 13.68
CA ASP A 534 42.81 -20.29 14.59
C ASP A 534 43.32 -19.64 15.88
N SER A 535 42.69 -19.93 17.02
CA SER A 535 43.38 -20.35 18.26
C SER A 535 42.42 -20.36 19.44
N ASP A 536 42.40 -21.52 20.11
CA ASP A 536 42.33 -21.72 21.56
C ASP A 536 41.23 -21.01 22.37
N ILE A 537 40.40 -21.82 23.04
CA ILE A 537 40.63 -22.15 24.46
C ILE A 537 39.64 -23.25 24.87
N LEU A 538 40.23 -24.31 25.43
CA LEU A 538 39.61 -25.41 26.17
C LEU A 538 38.98 -24.91 27.48
N ASP A 539 37.74 -25.30 27.75
CA ASP A 539 37.28 -26.09 28.92
C ASP A 539 35.74 -26.11 29.00
#